data_AF-A0A4U9VYC0-F1
#
_entry.id   AF-A0A4U9VYC0-F1
#
_cell.length_a   1.000
_cell.length_b   1.000
_cell.length_c   1.000
_cell.angle_alpha   90.00
_cell.angle_beta   90.00
_cell.angle_gamma   90.00
#
_symmetry.space_group_name_H-M   'P 1'
#
loop_
_entity.id
_entity.type
_entity.pdbx_description
1 polymer ?
#
loop_
_entity_poly.entity_id
_entity_poly.type
_entity_poly.pdbx_seq_one_letter_code
_entity_poly.pdbx_strand_id
1 'polypeptide(L)'
;MFSIGKSSKHPKEAAMLINFLLNSKEGVEALKLERGVPLSKVAVSQLRESGAIQDSDPAVSGLKLALSLPHAISASPYFDDPQIVVLFQDAIQNIDYGKKTVQEVAADFQRQGDRILKRAMR
;
A
#
# COMPACT_ATOMS: atom_id res chain seq x y z
N MET A 1 5.66 4.91 0.36
CA MET A 1 6.25 5.13 1.69
C MET A 1 7.57 5.87 1.52
N PHE A 2 7.88 6.85 2.37
CA PHE A 2 9.20 7.47 2.39
C PHE A 2 10.08 6.79 3.45
N SER A 3 11.36 6.61 3.15
CA SER A 3 12.34 6.03 4.05
C SER A 3 13.70 6.69 3.82
N ILE A 4 14.52 6.76 4.85
CA ILE A 4 15.90 7.26 4.74
C ILE A 4 16.82 6.07 4.55
N GLY A 5 17.61 6.10 3.48
CA GLY A 5 18.57 5.04 3.19
C GLY A 5 19.57 4.86 4.33
N LYS A 6 19.83 3.60 4.71
CA LYS A 6 20.72 3.23 5.84
C LYS A 6 22.13 3.82 5.71
N SER A 7 22.63 3.96 4.49
CA SER A 7 23.97 4.47 4.17
C SER A 7 23.95 5.91 3.61
N SER A 8 22.86 6.65 3.81
CA SER A 8 22.79 8.04 3.36
C SER A 8 23.90 8.88 4.00
N LYS A 9 24.62 9.65 3.18
CA LYS A 9 25.59 10.65 3.66
C LYS A 9 24.93 11.91 4.20
N HIS A 10 23.63 12.08 3.93
CA HIS A 10 22.84 13.26 4.26
C HIS A 10 21.50 12.87 4.94
N PRO A 11 21.53 12.12 6.06
CA PRO A 11 20.30 11.65 6.69
C PRO A 11 19.46 12.79 7.27
N LYS A 12 20.11 13.89 7.70
CA LYS A 12 19.43 15.07 8.24
C LYS A 12 18.65 15.79 7.14
N GLU A 13 19.28 16.05 6.01
CA GLU A 13 18.67 16.74 4.86
C GLU A 13 17.55 15.87 4.26
N ALA A 14 17.74 14.55 4.20
CA ALA A 14 16.68 13.63 3.80
C ALA A 14 15.47 13.69 4.75
N ALA A 15 15.70 13.75 6.07
CA ALA A 15 14.63 13.94 7.05
C ALA A 15 13.93 15.29 6.89
N MET A 16 14.69 16.36 6.64
CA MET A 16 14.14 17.70 6.37
C MET A 16 13.24 17.70 5.14
N LEU A 17 13.64 17.01 4.06
CA LEU A 17 12.82 16.87 2.86
C LEU A 17 11.52 16.09 3.14
N ILE A 18 11.60 14.96 3.86
CA ILE A 18 10.40 14.19 4.23
C ILE A 18 9.45 15.05 5.07
N ASN A 19 9.98 15.80 6.04
CA ASN A 19 9.16 16.69 6.86
C ASN A 19 8.56 17.84 6.03
N PHE A 20 9.32 18.42 5.10
CA PHE A 20 8.81 19.44 4.18
C PHE A 20 7.62 18.89 3.38
N LEU A 21 7.78 17.74 2.73
CA LEU A 21 6.74 17.13 1.91
C LEU A 21 5.46 16.81 2.71
N LEU A 22 5.60 16.32 3.94
CA LEU A 22 4.46 15.77 4.69
C LEU A 22 3.81 16.75 5.68
N ASN A 23 4.53 17.81 6.10
CA ASN A 23 4.07 18.69 7.19
C ASN A 23 4.24 20.19 6.91
N SER A 24 5.06 20.62 5.95
CA SER A 24 5.14 22.05 5.62
C SER A 24 3.91 22.48 4.82
N LYS A 25 3.55 23.77 4.92
CA LYS A 25 2.40 24.31 4.21
C LYS A 25 2.56 24.15 2.70
N GLU A 26 3.74 24.49 2.19
CA GLU A 26 4.07 24.45 0.77
C GLU A 26 4.13 23.02 0.24
N GLY A 27 4.73 22.09 0.98
CA GLY A 27 4.80 20.68 0.60
C GLY A 27 3.44 20.00 0.58
N VAL A 28 2.60 20.26 1.59
CA VAL A 28 1.23 19.74 1.65
C VAL A 28 0.39 20.28 0.50
N GLU A 29 0.47 21.59 0.22
CA GLU A 29 -0.26 22.22 -0.89
C GLU A 29 0.20 21.70 -2.26
N ALA A 30 1.49 21.40 -2.41
CA ALA A 30 2.03 20.84 -3.64
C ALA A 30 1.58 19.38 -3.87
N LEU A 31 1.50 18.57 -2.80
CA LEU A 31 1.16 17.14 -2.91
C LEU A 31 -0.34 16.85 -2.91
N LYS A 32 -1.16 17.69 -2.28
CA LYS A 32 -2.62 17.54 -2.17
C LYS A 32 -3.00 16.09 -1.82
N LEU A 33 -3.75 15.43 -2.71
CA LEU A 33 -4.28 14.07 -2.55
C LEU A 33 -3.63 13.04 -3.49
N GLU A 34 -2.55 13.38 -4.18
CA GLU A 34 -1.87 12.49 -5.15
C GLU A 34 -1.33 11.20 -4.52
N ARG A 35 -1.29 11.13 -3.18
CA ARG A 35 -0.87 9.95 -2.41
C ARG A 35 -1.94 9.49 -1.42
N GLY A 36 -3.21 9.81 -1.69
CA GLY A 36 -4.34 9.56 -0.81
C GLY A 36 -4.49 10.62 0.29
N VAL A 37 -5.40 10.36 1.24
CA VAL A 37 -5.65 11.27 2.37
C VAL A 37 -4.43 11.24 3.31
N PRO A 38 -3.80 12.40 3.61
CA PRO A 38 -2.64 12.43 4.49
C PRO A 38 -2.95 11.89 5.90
N LEU A 39 -1.95 11.27 6.54
CA LEU A 39 -2.05 10.86 7.95
C LEU A 39 -1.70 11.99 8.92
N SER A 40 -0.92 12.98 8.46
CA SER A 40 -0.56 14.14 9.27
C SER A 40 -1.78 15.00 9.56
N LYS A 41 -2.10 15.20 10.84
CA LYS A 41 -3.26 16.00 11.26
C LYS A 41 -3.19 17.43 10.73
N VAL A 42 -2.01 18.03 10.72
CA VAL A 42 -1.79 19.39 10.20
C VAL A 42 -2.08 19.45 8.70
N ALA A 43 -1.60 18.46 7.94
CA ALA A 43 -1.85 18.39 6.50
C ALA A 43 -3.34 18.21 6.17
N VAL A 44 -4.03 17.32 6.89
CA VAL A 44 -5.48 17.11 6.71
C VAL A 44 -6.27 18.38 7.02
N SER A 45 -5.96 19.07 8.13
CA SER A 45 -6.60 20.33 8.49
C SER A 45 -6.42 21.38 7.40
N GLN A 46 -5.17 21.61 6.95
CA GLN A 46 -4.88 22.56 5.88
C GLN A 46 -5.65 22.24 4.59
N LEU A 47 -5.64 20.99 4.16
CA LEU A 47 -6.30 20.59 2.91
C LEU A 47 -7.82 20.66 3.01
N ARG A 48 -8.41 20.48 4.20
CA ARG A 48 -9.84 20.74 4.43
C ARG A 48 -10.16 22.24 4.41
N GLU A 49 -9.35 23.06 5.07
CA GLU A 49 -9.53 24.51 5.11
C GLU A 49 -9.41 25.15 3.72
N SER A 50 -8.51 24.63 2.87
CA SER A 50 -8.37 25.06 1.47
C SER A 50 -9.47 24.52 0.53
N GLY A 51 -10.35 23.61 1.00
CA GLY A 51 -11.36 22.95 0.17
C GLY A 51 -10.82 21.86 -0.77
N ALA A 52 -9.52 21.55 -0.69
CA ALA A 52 -8.87 20.49 -1.47
C ALA A 52 -9.24 19.07 -1.01
N ILE A 53 -9.76 18.92 0.22
CA ILE A 53 -10.37 17.69 0.73
C ILE A 53 -11.83 17.97 1.06
N GLN A 54 -12.72 17.20 0.45
CA GLN A 54 -14.14 17.20 0.75
C GLN A 54 -14.61 15.80 1.14
N ASP A 55 -15.60 15.72 2.02
CA ASP A 55 -16.12 14.45 2.49
C ASP A 55 -16.79 13.61 1.38
N SER A 56 -17.26 14.27 0.32
CA SER A 56 -17.81 13.65 -0.88
C SER A 56 -16.76 13.11 -1.85
N ASP A 57 -15.47 13.44 -1.67
CA ASP A 57 -14.42 12.95 -2.56
C ASP A 57 -14.34 11.42 -2.47
N PRO A 58 -14.24 10.69 -3.60
CA PRO A 58 -14.20 9.22 -3.58
C PRO A 58 -13.09 8.64 -2.70
N ALA A 59 -11.91 9.27 -2.68
CA ALA A 59 -10.80 8.85 -1.84
C ALA A 59 -11.09 9.01 -0.33
N VAL A 60 -11.84 10.05 0.06
CA VAL A 60 -12.17 10.36 1.45
C VAL A 60 -13.34 9.49 1.92
N SER A 61 -14.41 9.47 1.14
CA SER A 61 -15.60 8.64 1.42
C SER A 61 -15.28 7.15 1.41
N GLY A 62 -14.46 6.68 0.47
CA GLY A 62 -13.98 5.29 0.42
C GLY A 62 -13.15 4.91 1.65
N LEU A 63 -12.24 5.78 2.11
CA LEU A 63 -11.46 5.55 3.33
C LEU A 63 -12.37 5.52 4.57
N LYS A 64 -13.34 6.44 4.69
CA LYS A 64 -14.30 6.45 5.80
C LYS A 64 -15.14 5.16 5.83
N LEU A 65 -15.62 4.71 4.67
CA LEU A 65 -16.36 3.46 4.56
C LEU A 65 -15.48 2.28 5.01
N ALA A 66 -14.26 2.17 4.49
CA ALA A 66 -13.32 1.10 4.86
C ALA A 66 -13.07 1.04 6.37
N LEU A 67 -12.88 2.20 7.02
CA LEU A 67 -12.70 2.30 8.48
C LEU A 67 -13.97 1.97 9.29
N SER A 68 -15.16 2.09 8.69
CA SER A 68 -16.43 1.74 9.34
C SER A 68 -16.75 0.24 9.29
N LEU A 69 -16.13 -0.50 8.36
CA LEU A 69 -16.31 -1.94 8.20
C LEU A 69 -15.47 -2.70 9.25
N PRO A 70 -15.84 -3.94 9.63
CA PRO A 70 -14.99 -4.77 10.49
C PRO A 70 -13.63 -5.07 9.83
N HIS A 71 -12.53 -4.63 10.47
CA HIS A 71 -11.17 -4.73 9.92
C HIS A 71 -10.15 -5.20 10.96
N ALA A 72 -10.56 -6.04 11.92
CA ALA A 72 -9.72 -6.48 13.04
C ALA A 72 -8.53 -7.36 12.63
N ILE A 73 -8.64 -8.08 11.52
CA ILE A 73 -7.55 -8.92 11.00
C ILE A 73 -6.70 -8.08 10.06
N SER A 74 -5.44 -7.86 10.42
CA SER A 74 -4.47 -7.18 9.56
C SER A 74 -3.88 -8.15 8.53
N ALA A 75 -3.68 -7.67 7.30
CA ALA A 75 -2.98 -8.43 6.27
C ALA A 75 -1.50 -8.60 6.63
N SER A 76 -0.97 -9.81 6.47
CA SER A 76 0.47 -10.07 6.59
C SER A 76 1.22 -9.36 5.46
N PRO A 77 2.40 -8.76 5.70
CA PRO A 77 3.21 -8.17 4.62
C PRO A 77 3.64 -9.21 3.57
N TYR A 78 3.75 -10.48 3.96
CA TYR A 78 4.10 -11.58 3.04
C TYR A 78 2.95 -12.02 2.14
N PHE A 79 1.72 -11.58 2.42
CA PHE A 79 0.59 -11.81 1.51
C PHE A 79 0.83 -11.11 0.15
N ASP A 80 1.49 -9.95 0.19
CA ASP A 80 1.85 -9.15 -0.99
C ASP A 80 3.34 -9.33 -1.37
N ASP A 81 3.94 -10.47 -1.02
CA ASP A 81 5.27 -10.82 -1.49
C ASP A 81 5.26 -10.91 -3.04
N PRO A 82 6.21 -10.29 -3.75
CA PRO A 82 6.19 -10.26 -5.22
C PRO A 82 6.16 -11.64 -5.88
N GLN A 83 6.77 -12.67 -5.26
CA GLN A 83 6.71 -14.03 -5.81
C GLN A 83 5.34 -14.67 -5.56
N ILE A 84 4.66 -14.35 -4.45
CA ILE A 84 3.27 -14.80 -4.21
C ILE A 84 2.32 -14.15 -5.23
N VAL A 85 2.47 -12.85 -5.48
CA VAL A 85 1.64 -12.12 -6.47
C VAL A 85 1.81 -12.72 -7.87
N VAL A 86 3.06 -12.96 -8.31
CA VAL A 86 3.34 -13.59 -9.61
C VAL A 86 2.79 -15.02 -9.65
N LEU A 87 2.99 -15.82 -8.60
CA LEU A 87 2.44 -17.17 -8.52
C LEU A 87 0.90 -17.17 -8.64
N PHE A 88 0.23 -16.18 -8.05
CA PHE A 88 -1.22 -16.06 -8.14
C PHE A 88 -1.65 -15.70 -9.58
N GLN A 89 -0.93 -14.79 -10.23
CA GLN A 89 -1.16 -14.45 -11.64
C GLN A 89 -0.96 -15.66 -12.58
N ASP A 90 0.08 -16.46 -12.36
CA ASP A 90 0.32 -17.68 -13.13
C ASP A 90 -0.76 -18.73 -12.87
N ALA A 91 -1.25 -18.83 -11.63
CA ALA A 91 -2.34 -19.73 -11.26
C ALA A 91 -3.62 -19.41 -12.03
N ILE A 92 -4.07 -18.15 -12.04
CA ILE A 92 -5.26 -17.73 -12.79
C ILE A 92 -5.08 -17.95 -14.30
N GLN A 93 -3.90 -17.65 -14.85
CA GLN A 93 -3.62 -17.90 -16.26
C GLN A 93 -3.70 -19.39 -16.62
N ASN A 94 -3.23 -20.29 -15.74
CA ASN A 94 -3.33 -21.72 -16.00
C ASN A 94 -4.79 -22.21 -16.07
N ILE A 95 -5.70 -21.57 -15.31
CA ILE A 95 -7.14 -21.83 -15.40
C ILE A 95 -7.70 -21.22 -16.70
N ASP A 96 -7.46 -19.93 -16.94
CA ASP A 96 -8.02 -19.18 -18.06
C ASP A 96 -7.64 -19.76 -19.43
N TYR A 97 -6.39 -20.23 -19.56
CA TYR A 97 -5.90 -20.86 -20.78
C TYR A 97 -6.20 -22.37 -20.85
N GLY A 98 -6.98 -22.93 -19.92
CA GLY A 98 -7.36 -24.34 -19.91
C GLY A 98 -6.18 -25.30 -19.76
N LYS A 99 -5.06 -24.85 -19.17
CA LYS A 99 -3.83 -25.65 -19.01
C LYS A 99 -3.93 -26.62 -17.84
N LYS A 100 -4.70 -26.28 -16.82
CA LYS A 100 -4.92 -27.07 -15.61
C LYS A 100 -6.35 -26.89 -15.10
N THR A 101 -6.86 -27.89 -14.41
CA THR A 101 -8.12 -27.79 -13.66
C THR A 101 -7.97 -26.89 -12.44
N VAL A 102 -9.09 -26.39 -11.91
CA VAL A 102 -9.10 -25.58 -10.68
C VAL A 102 -8.46 -26.33 -9.51
N GLN A 103 -8.74 -27.64 -9.40
CA GLN A 103 -8.21 -28.49 -8.33
C GLN A 103 -6.69 -28.64 -8.41
N GLU A 104 -6.14 -28.85 -9.60
CA GLU A 104 -4.69 -28.91 -9.81
C GLU A 104 -4.01 -27.59 -9.49
N VAL A 105 -4.59 -26.48 -9.96
CA VAL A 105 -4.06 -25.13 -9.70
C VAL A 105 -4.07 -24.81 -8.22
N ALA A 106 -5.15 -25.12 -7.48
CA ALA A 106 -5.21 -24.89 -6.05
C ALA A 106 -4.12 -25.66 -5.28
N ALA A 107 -3.93 -26.94 -5.59
CA ALA A 107 -2.90 -27.76 -4.96
C ALA A 107 -1.48 -27.26 -5.27
N ASP A 108 -1.24 -26.84 -6.52
CA ASP A 108 0.04 -26.29 -6.93
C ASP A 108 0.32 -24.93 -6.31
N PHE A 109 -0.67 -24.04 -6.24
CA PHE A 109 -0.57 -22.73 -5.62
C PHE A 109 -0.21 -22.85 -4.15
N GLN A 110 -0.91 -23.69 -3.39
CA GLN A 110 -0.61 -23.92 -1.97
C GLN A 110 0.83 -24.42 -1.78
N ARG A 111 1.21 -25.48 -2.50
CA ARG A 111 2.54 -26.10 -2.39
C ARG A 111 3.67 -25.14 -2.76
N GLN A 112 3.51 -24.33 -3.81
CA GLN A 112 4.53 -23.38 -4.25
C GLN A 112 4.56 -22.14 -3.35
N GLY A 113 3.39 -21.65 -2.93
CA GLY A 113 3.24 -20.55 -1.98
C GLY A 113 3.95 -20.85 -0.66
N ASP A 114 3.75 -22.04 -0.10
CA ASP A 114 4.44 -22.47 1.13
C ASP A 114 5.97 -22.45 0.99
N ARG A 115 6.50 -22.80 -0.19
CA ARG A 115 7.94 -22.75 -0.47
C ARG A 115 8.45 -21.32 -0.59
N ILE A 116 7.66 -20.41 -1.14
CA ILE A 116 7.98 -18.98 -1.20
C ILE A 116 8.00 -18.41 0.22
N LEU A 117 6.94 -18.62 1.00
CA LEU A 117 6.82 -18.11 2.37
C LEU A 117 7.97 -18.60 3.26
N LYS A 118 8.35 -19.87 3.19
CA LYS A 118 9.51 -20.43 3.91
C LYS A 118 10.85 -19.77 3.57
N ARG A 119 10.95 -19.08 2.42
CA ARG A 119 12.14 -18.33 2.01
C ARG A 119 12.02 -16.86 2.35
N ALA A 120 10.85 -16.27 2.16
CA ALA A 120 10.58 -14.86 2.40
C ALA A 120 10.59 -14.50 3.89
N MET A 121 10.13 -15.42 4.75
CA MET A 121 10.03 -15.22 6.20
C MET A 121 11.31 -15.59 6.98
N ARG A 122 12.46 -15.63 6.30
CA ARG A 122 13.76 -15.95 6.92
C ARG A 122 14.46 -14.72 7.47
#